data_AF-A0AAV2B5V4-F1
#
_entry.id   AF-A0AAV2B5V4-F1
#
_cell.length_a   1.000
_cell.length_b   1.000
_cell.length_c   1.000
_cell.angle_alpha   90.00
_cell.angle_beta   90.00
_cell.angle_gamma   90.00
#
_symmetry.space_group_name_H-M   'P 1'
#
loop_
_entity.id
_entity.type
_entity.pdbx_description
1 polymer ?
#
loop_
_entity_poly.entity_id
_entity_poly.type
_entity_poly.pdbx_seq_one_letter_code
_entity_poly.pdbx_strand_id
1 'polypeptide(L)'
;MAKIGKSFKKDAKEITRVLKELDEEKIAALEKEMETKGEYTLSVNGNDFIITKDMVNISRSQKTVHVEEIIPAVIEPSFGIGRIMYAIWEHNFKVRDGDEMRTYFALPPVIAPLKCSVLPLSGHPDFAPFVSTLSQDLTKHEVSHRVDDSSGSIGRRYTRTDEIAIPFGITVDFDSVKEPYSVTLRERDSMEQIRVPLDVVASLVSDLARGRQTWEAAKCCYPKFEQQETTKAG
;
A
#
# COMPACT_ATOMS: atom_id res chain seq x y z
N MET A 1 -33.81 -44.32 20.35
CA MET A 1 -33.20 -44.53 19.01
C MET A 1 -32.93 -46.00 18.66
N ALA A 2 -32.40 -46.83 19.56
CA ALA A 2 -32.10 -48.24 19.25
C ALA A 2 -33.32 -49.12 18.87
N LYS A 3 -34.53 -48.78 19.37
CA LYS A 3 -35.77 -49.52 19.08
C LYS A 3 -36.37 -49.17 17.71
N ILE A 4 -36.42 -47.88 17.35
CA ILE A 4 -36.85 -47.42 16.01
C ILE A 4 -35.99 -48.06 14.91
N GLY A 5 -34.67 -48.17 15.13
CA GLY A 5 -33.76 -48.85 14.21
C GLY A 5 -34.04 -50.35 14.02
N LYS A 6 -34.47 -51.05 15.08
CA LYS A 6 -34.83 -52.48 15.00
C LYS A 6 -36.19 -52.71 14.35
N SER A 7 -37.16 -51.82 14.62
CA SER A 7 -38.54 -51.97 14.12
C SER A 7 -38.69 -51.56 12.66
N PHE A 8 -38.03 -50.49 12.21
CA PHE A 8 -38.25 -49.93 10.86
C PHE A 8 -37.06 -50.09 9.90
N LYS A 9 -35.94 -50.66 10.35
CA LYS A 9 -34.75 -51.01 9.56
C LYS A 9 -34.34 -49.91 8.56
N LYS A 10 -34.72 -50.05 7.27
CA LYS A 10 -34.34 -49.13 6.18
C LYS A 10 -34.99 -47.75 6.33
N ASP A 11 -36.19 -47.68 6.89
CA ASP A 11 -36.97 -46.44 7.03
C ASP A 11 -36.66 -45.69 8.33
N ALA A 12 -35.92 -46.30 9.25
CA ALA A 12 -35.62 -45.73 10.56
C ALA A 12 -34.86 -44.39 10.50
N LYS A 13 -33.97 -44.22 9.49
CA LYS A 13 -33.21 -42.98 9.30
C LYS A 13 -34.12 -41.82 8.93
N GLU A 14 -35.09 -42.08 8.06
CA GLU A 14 -36.03 -41.08 7.58
C GLU A 14 -37.05 -40.71 8.67
N ILE A 15 -37.60 -41.71 9.36
CA ILE A 15 -38.49 -41.51 10.52
C ILE A 15 -37.79 -40.66 11.60
N THR A 16 -36.51 -40.94 11.89
CA THR A 16 -35.75 -40.16 12.88
C THR A 16 -35.50 -38.72 12.43
N ARG A 17 -35.34 -38.47 11.13
CA ARG A 17 -35.19 -37.12 10.59
C ARG A 17 -36.49 -36.33 10.77
N VAL A 18 -37.62 -36.90 10.35
CA VAL A 18 -38.94 -36.27 10.48
C VAL A 18 -39.27 -35.99 11.94
N LEU A 19 -39.00 -36.93 12.86
CA LEU A 19 -39.20 -36.72 14.30
C LEU A 19 -38.36 -35.58 14.89
N LYS A 20 -37.18 -35.30 14.34
CA LYS A 20 -36.32 -34.18 14.78
C LYS A 20 -36.76 -32.83 14.22
N GLU A 21 -37.48 -32.84 13.11
CA GLU A 21 -37.95 -31.65 12.39
C GLU A 21 -39.40 -31.28 12.76
N LEU A 22 -40.05 -32.04 13.65
CA LEU A 22 -41.40 -31.73 14.14
C LEU A 22 -41.41 -30.37 14.86
N ASP A 23 -42.44 -29.60 14.56
CA ASP A 23 -42.76 -28.35 15.25
C ASP A 23 -43.36 -28.62 16.64
N GLU A 24 -43.42 -27.58 17.48
CA GLU A 24 -43.90 -27.70 18.85
C GLU A 24 -45.38 -28.16 18.92
N GLU A 25 -46.20 -27.76 17.95
CA GLU A 25 -47.61 -28.13 17.85
C GLU A 25 -47.79 -29.63 17.58
N LYS A 26 -47.04 -30.20 16.64
CA LYS A 26 -47.07 -31.64 16.35
C LYS A 26 -46.44 -32.47 17.46
N ILE A 27 -45.41 -31.95 18.15
CA ILE A 27 -44.85 -32.62 19.33
C ILE A 27 -45.92 -32.71 20.44
N ALA A 28 -46.70 -31.64 20.66
CA ALA A 28 -47.79 -31.66 21.63
C ALA A 28 -48.95 -32.59 21.21
N ALA A 29 -49.29 -32.64 19.92
CA ALA A 29 -50.27 -33.58 19.39
C ALA A 29 -49.82 -35.04 19.56
N LEU A 30 -48.55 -35.32 19.26
CA LEU A 30 -47.92 -36.63 19.42
C LEU A 30 -47.94 -37.05 20.89
N GLU A 31 -47.62 -36.15 21.83
CA GLU A 31 -47.72 -36.42 23.28
C GLU A 31 -49.15 -36.80 23.70
N LYS A 32 -50.16 -36.05 23.23
CA LYS A 32 -51.58 -36.29 23.56
C LYS A 32 -52.11 -37.61 22.98
N GLU A 33 -51.73 -37.94 21.74
CA GLU A 33 -52.12 -39.22 21.12
C GLU A 33 -51.42 -40.41 21.78
N MET A 34 -50.17 -40.23 22.21
CA MET A 34 -49.43 -41.24 22.99
C MET A 34 -50.03 -41.49 24.36
N GLU A 35 -50.65 -40.49 24.99
CA GLU A 35 -51.36 -40.65 26.28
C GLU A 35 -52.75 -41.28 26.12
N THR A 36 -53.46 -40.97 25.03
CA THR A 36 -54.85 -41.43 24.82
C THR A 36 -54.93 -42.80 24.15
N LYS A 37 -54.06 -43.11 23.19
CA LYS A 37 -54.10 -44.35 22.39
C LYS A 37 -52.87 -45.24 22.57
N GLY A 38 -51.77 -44.70 23.12
CA GLY A 38 -50.50 -45.43 23.28
C GLY A 38 -49.65 -45.52 22.01
N GLU A 39 -50.15 -45.00 20.89
CA GLU A 39 -49.58 -45.07 19.56
C GLU A 39 -49.86 -43.77 18.77
N TYR A 40 -48.94 -43.39 17.89
CA TYR A 40 -49.04 -42.24 16.99
C TYR A 40 -48.70 -42.66 15.57
N THR A 41 -49.57 -42.32 14.61
CA THR A 41 -49.32 -42.62 13.20
C THR A 41 -48.56 -41.46 12.57
N LEU A 42 -47.29 -41.70 12.21
CA LEU A 42 -46.47 -40.74 11.48
C LEU A 42 -46.44 -41.11 10.00
N SER A 43 -47.04 -40.25 9.16
CA SER A 43 -46.95 -40.39 7.71
C SER A 43 -45.61 -39.83 7.21
N VAL A 44 -44.75 -40.69 6.64
CA VAL A 44 -43.46 -40.33 6.04
C VAL A 44 -43.45 -40.77 4.60
N ASN A 45 -43.29 -39.83 3.66
CA ASN A 45 -43.24 -40.09 2.21
C ASN A 45 -44.43 -40.92 1.67
N GLY A 46 -45.63 -40.71 2.22
CA GLY A 46 -46.86 -41.40 1.81
C GLY A 46 -47.09 -42.76 2.46
N ASN A 47 -46.20 -43.20 3.36
CA ASN A 47 -46.37 -44.42 4.16
C ASN A 47 -46.63 -44.08 5.62
N ASP A 48 -47.57 -44.80 6.23
CA ASP A 48 -47.95 -44.62 7.64
C ASP A 48 -47.14 -45.55 8.54
N PHE A 49 -46.43 -44.96 9.50
CA PHE A 49 -45.63 -45.68 10.49
C PHE A 49 -46.18 -45.47 11.89
N ILE A 50 -46.44 -46.58 12.60
CA ILE A 50 -46.98 -46.55 13.96
C ILE A 50 -45.82 -46.43 14.95
N ILE A 51 -45.74 -45.30 15.64
CA ILE A 51 -44.75 -45.06 16.69
C ILE A 51 -45.41 -45.38 18.03
N THR A 52 -44.75 -46.20 18.84
CA THR A 52 -45.23 -46.59 20.17
C THR A 52 -44.50 -45.82 21.26
N LYS A 53 -45.10 -45.76 22.46
CA LYS A 53 -44.56 -45.07 23.64
C LYS A 53 -43.14 -45.50 24.04
N ASP A 54 -42.72 -46.71 23.70
CA ASP A 54 -41.39 -47.22 24.04
C ASP A 54 -40.31 -46.84 23.01
N MET A 55 -40.68 -46.20 21.90
CA MET A 55 -39.79 -45.79 20.82
C MET A 55 -39.32 -44.33 20.93
N VAL A 56 -40.16 -43.46 21.51
CA VAL A 56 -39.93 -42.01 21.64
C VAL A 56 -40.15 -41.58 23.08
N ASN A 57 -39.27 -40.73 23.60
CA ASN A 57 -39.44 -40.07 24.87
C ASN A 57 -39.48 -38.55 24.63
N ILE A 58 -40.54 -37.90 25.09
CA ILE A 58 -40.72 -36.45 24.97
C ILE A 58 -40.38 -35.86 26.33
N SER A 59 -39.40 -34.97 26.38
CA SER A 59 -39.01 -34.29 27.62
C SER A 59 -38.84 -32.80 27.35
N ARG A 60 -39.52 -31.97 28.13
CA ARG A 60 -39.32 -30.51 28.12
C ARG A 60 -38.25 -30.14 29.13
N SER A 61 -37.28 -29.33 28.72
CA SER A 61 -36.22 -28.83 29.61
C SER A 61 -35.94 -27.36 29.32
N GLN A 62 -35.66 -26.59 30.37
CA GLN A 62 -35.16 -25.23 30.23
C GLN A 62 -33.64 -25.27 30.11
N LYS A 63 -33.09 -24.66 29.07
CA LYS A 63 -31.64 -24.51 28.87
C LYS A 63 -31.27 -23.04 28.91
N THR A 64 -30.50 -22.65 29.91
CA THR A 64 -29.91 -21.30 29.97
C THR A 64 -28.74 -21.23 29.00
N VAL A 65 -28.77 -20.27 28.08
CA VAL A 65 -27.68 -20.02 27.12
C VAL A 65 -26.96 -18.74 27.56
N HIS A 66 -25.68 -18.88 27.94
CA HIS A 66 -24.88 -17.77 28.49
C HIS A 66 -24.10 -16.98 27.44
N VAL A 67 -23.95 -17.54 26.23
CA VAL A 67 -23.13 -16.98 25.17
C VAL A 67 -23.84 -17.08 23.83
N GLU A 68 -23.62 -16.08 22.99
CA GLU A 68 -24.01 -16.09 21.59
C GLU A 68 -22.76 -16.35 20.74
N GLU A 69 -22.86 -17.30 19.82
CA GLU A 69 -21.80 -17.56 18.85
C GLU A 69 -22.03 -16.66 17.64
N ILE A 70 -21.13 -15.70 17.43
CA ILE A 70 -21.19 -14.75 16.31
C ILE A 70 -20.15 -15.15 15.27
N ILE A 71 -20.58 -15.27 14.02
CA ILE A 71 -19.70 -15.45 12.86
C ILE A 71 -19.46 -14.07 12.23
N PRO A 72 -18.28 -13.45 12.40
CA PRO A 72 -18.03 -12.10 11.91
C PRO A 72 -17.94 -12.06 10.37
N ALA A 73 -18.46 -10.98 9.78
CA ALA A 73 -18.24 -10.68 8.37
C ALA A 73 -16.81 -10.20 8.13
N VAL A 74 -16.19 -10.65 7.03
CA VAL A 74 -14.82 -10.29 6.67
C VAL A 74 -14.83 -9.30 5.50
N ILE A 75 -14.12 -8.18 5.67
CA ILE A 75 -13.82 -7.24 4.59
C ILE A 75 -12.33 -7.33 4.30
N GLU A 76 -11.98 -7.74 3.08
CA GLU A 76 -10.60 -7.90 2.65
C GLU A 76 -10.27 -6.87 1.54
N PRO A 77 -9.66 -5.73 1.89
CA PRO A 77 -9.13 -4.81 0.90
C PRO A 77 -7.82 -5.38 0.32
N SER A 78 -7.85 -5.72 -0.97
CA SER A 78 -6.70 -6.27 -1.69
C SER A 78 -6.17 -5.26 -2.71
N PHE A 79 -4.87 -4.92 -2.63
CA PHE A 79 -4.23 -3.91 -3.47
C PHE A 79 -3.19 -4.55 -4.40
N GLY A 80 -3.43 -4.48 -5.71
CA GLY A 80 -2.48 -4.94 -6.71
C GLY A 80 -1.33 -3.95 -6.92
N ILE A 81 -0.25 -4.07 -6.13
CA ILE A 81 0.90 -3.14 -6.17
C ILE A 81 1.47 -2.96 -7.58
N GLY A 82 1.55 -4.03 -8.38
CA GLY A 82 2.04 -3.94 -9.76
C GLY A 82 1.17 -3.04 -10.66
N ARG A 83 -0.16 -3.12 -10.51
CA ARG A 83 -1.10 -2.25 -11.25
C ARG A 83 -1.05 -0.82 -10.76
N ILE A 84 -0.92 -0.61 -9.45
CA ILE A 84 -0.76 0.72 -8.86
C ILE A 84 0.52 1.37 -9.39
N MET A 85 1.64 0.65 -9.39
CA MET A 85 2.91 1.13 -9.93
C MET A 85 2.81 1.50 -11.41
N TYR A 86 2.19 0.64 -12.23
CA TYR A 86 1.96 0.91 -13.65
C TYR A 86 1.11 2.16 -13.88
N ALA A 87 0.00 2.30 -13.14
CA ALA A 87 -0.85 3.48 -13.21
C ALA A 87 -0.11 4.76 -12.78
N ILE A 88 0.74 4.67 -11.75
CA ILE A 88 1.61 5.77 -11.33
C ILE A 88 2.57 6.16 -12.47
N TRP A 89 3.15 5.20 -13.19
CA TRP A 89 4.02 5.49 -14.33
C TRP A 89 3.27 6.20 -15.46
N GLU A 90 2.15 5.66 -15.91
CA GLU A 90 1.37 6.27 -17.01
C GLU A 90 0.92 7.69 -16.66
N HIS A 91 0.46 7.93 -15.43
CA HIS A 91 -0.02 9.26 -15.01
C HIS A 91 1.12 10.29 -14.86
N ASN A 92 2.36 9.85 -14.67
CA ASN A 92 3.49 10.73 -14.40
C ASN A 92 4.54 10.77 -15.51
N PHE A 93 4.41 9.96 -16.56
CA PHE A 93 5.30 10.02 -17.72
C PHE A 93 5.06 11.33 -18.49
N LYS A 94 6.12 12.10 -18.70
CA LYS A 94 6.06 13.40 -19.37
C LYS A 94 7.23 13.54 -20.34
N VAL A 95 7.00 14.33 -21.39
CA VAL A 95 8.01 14.74 -22.37
C VAL A 95 8.29 16.23 -22.15
N ARG A 96 9.53 16.67 -22.33
CA ARG A 96 9.88 18.09 -22.21
C ARG A 96 9.45 18.86 -23.46
N ASP A 97 8.97 20.09 -23.25
CA ASP A 97 8.61 20.98 -24.35
C ASP A 97 9.85 21.30 -25.20
N GLY A 98 9.75 21.07 -26.51
CA GLY A 98 10.82 21.36 -27.48
C GLY A 98 11.88 20.27 -27.66
N ASP A 99 11.81 19.15 -26.94
CA ASP A 99 12.70 18.00 -27.16
C ASP A 99 11.98 16.68 -26.87
N GLU A 100 11.44 16.06 -27.92
CA GLU A 100 10.67 14.80 -27.83
C GLU A 100 11.48 13.63 -27.26
N MET A 101 12.81 13.70 -27.32
CA MET A 101 13.68 12.65 -26.78
C MET A 101 13.87 12.80 -25.26
N ARG A 102 13.60 13.98 -24.68
CA ARG A 102 13.78 14.23 -23.25
C ARG A 102 12.51 13.89 -22.50
N THR A 103 12.49 12.67 -21.98
CA THR A 103 11.39 12.15 -21.15
C THR A 103 11.76 12.20 -19.67
N TYR A 104 10.76 12.28 -18.80
CA TYR A 104 10.94 12.21 -17.36
C TYR A 104 9.67 11.70 -16.68
N PHE A 105 9.82 11.12 -15.50
CA PHE A 105 8.68 10.79 -14.65
C PHE A 105 8.51 11.84 -13.56
N ALA A 106 7.35 12.50 -13.55
CA ALA A 106 6.96 13.49 -12.56
C ALA A 106 6.52 12.86 -11.21
N LEU A 107 7.24 11.83 -10.73
CA LEU A 107 6.89 11.15 -9.48
C LEU A 107 7.00 12.11 -8.28
N PRO A 108 6.04 12.10 -7.34
CA PRO A 108 6.15 12.80 -6.08
C PRO A 108 7.46 12.44 -5.35
N PRO A 109 8.16 13.40 -4.74
CA PRO A 109 9.45 13.15 -4.07
C PRO A 109 9.40 12.02 -3.04
N VAL A 110 8.27 11.87 -2.35
CA VAL A 110 8.04 10.82 -1.34
C VAL A 110 8.17 9.40 -1.90
N ILE A 111 7.77 9.15 -3.15
CA ILE A 111 7.82 7.83 -3.79
C ILE A 111 8.90 7.70 -4.87
N ALA A 112 9.64 8.78 -5.18
CA ALA A 112 10.73 8.72 -6.15
C ALA A 112 11.80 7.69 -5.71
N PRO A 113 12.36 6.86 -6.63
CA PRO A 113 13.31 5.80 -6.27
C PRO A 113 14.57 6.32 -5.58
N LEU A 114 15.11 7.39 -6.14
CA LEU A 114 16.25 8.14 -5.62
C LEU A 114 15.79 9.58 -5.44
N LYS A 115 16.14 10.19 -4.32
CA LYS A 115 15.70 11.55 -3.96
C LYS A 115 16.61 12.63 -4.53
N CYS A 116 17.89 12.33 -4.67
CA CYS A 116 18.88 13.31 -5.09
C CYS A 116 19.88 12.74 -6.10
N SER A 117 20.30 13.56 -7.07
CA SER A 117 21.54 13.35 -7.81
C SER A 117 22.60 14.34 -7.37
N VAL A 118 23.87 13.93 -7.37
CA VAL A 118 25.03 14.80 -7.13
C VAL A 118 25.86 14.84 -8.41
N LEU A 119 26.03 16.03 -8.97
CA LEU A 119 26.50 16.25 -10.33
C LEU A 119 27.61 17.31 -10.34
N PRO A 120 28.90 16.95 -10.47
CA PRO A 120 29.95 17.95 -10.65
C PRO A 120 29.81 18.62 -12.03
N LEU A 121 29.97 19.93 -12.18
CA LEU A 121 29.73 20.63 -13.44
C LEU A 121 30.61 20.08 -14.59
N SER A 122 31.83 19.68 -14.27
CA SER A 122 32.80 19.05 -15.16
C SER A 122 33.66 18.05 -14.38
N GLY A 123 34.63 17.40 -15.03
CA GLY A 123 35.60 16.52 -14.38
C GLY A 123 36.74 17.27 -13.66
N HIS A 124 36.52 18.50 -13.20
CA HIS A 124 37.56 19.28 -12.52
C HIS A 124 37.93 18.62 -11.17
N PRO A 125 39.23 18.43 -10.85
CA PRO A 125 39.65 17.70 -9.66
C PRO A 125 39.15 18.35 -8.36
N ASP A 126 39.07 19.68 -8.32
CA ASP A 126 38.60 20.43 -7.14
C ASP A 126 37.15 20.15 -6.77
N PHE A 127 36.34 19.57 -7.66
CA PHE A 127 34.95 19.21 -7.35
C PHE A 127 34.84 17.89 -6.58
N ALA A 128 35.80 16.99 -6.72
CA ALA A 128 35.74 15.65 -6.12
C ALA A 128 35.59 15.66 -4.58
N PRO A 129 36.31 16.52 -3.82
CA PRO A 129 36.11 16.62 -2.37
C PRO A 129 34.70 17.05 -1.98
N PHE A 130 34.09 17.99 -2.70
CA PHE A 130 32.74 18.47 -2.45
C PHE A 130 31.69 17.40 -2.78
N VAL A 131 31.86 16.68 -3.88
CA VAL A 131 30.98 15.56 -4.25
C VAL A 131 31.01 14.46 -3.17
N SER A 132 32.21 14.12 -2.67
CA SER A 132 32.35 13.11 -1.60
C SER A 132 31.69 13.57 -0.30
N THR A 133 31.90 14.84 0.09
CA THR A 133 31.30 15.44 1.29
C THR A 133 29.77 15.44 1.20
N LEU A 134 29.21 15.90 0.07
CA LEU A 134 27.77 15.90 -0.18
C LEU A 134 27.17 14.49 -0.12
N SER A 135 27.83 13.51 -0.71
CA SER A 135 27.35 12.12 -0.67
C SER A 135 27.31 11.59 0.77
N GLN A 136 28.32 11.89 1.58
CA GLN A 136 28.33 11.52 3.00
C GLN A 136 27.21 12.23 3.78
N ASP A 137 27.01 13.53 3.55
CA ASP A 137 25.98 14.30 4.27
C ASP A 137 24.58 13.87 3.87
N LEU A 138 24.31 13.63 2.58
CA LEU A 138 23.05 13.03 2.13
C LEU A 138 22.82 11.66 2.77
N THR A 139 23.86 10.84 2.93
CA THR A 139 23.76 9.55 3.63
C THR A 139 23.40 9.74 5.10
N LYS A 140 24.04 10.69 5.81
CA LYS A 140 23.73 11.02 7.22
C LYS A 140 22.29 11.48 7.40
N HIS A 141 21.72 12.17 6.40
CA HIS A 141 20.33 12.61 6.39
C HIS A 141 19.34 11.57 5.83
N GLU A 142 19.81 10.33 5.62
CA GLU A 142 19.04 9.19 5.09
C GLU A 142 18.36 9.51 3.73
N VAL A 143 19.06 10.25 2.87
CA VAL A 143 18.59 10.63 1.54
C VAL A 143 19.18 9.64 0.53
N SER A 144 18.32 8.83 -0.10
CA SER A 144 18.75 7.97 -1.20
C SER A 144 19.21 8.83 -2.38
N HIS A 145 20.43 8.63 -2.84
CA HIS A 145 21.04 9.50 -3.84
C HIS A 145 21.96 8.74 -4.79
N ARG A 146 22.32 9.40 -5.91
CA ARG A 146 23.28 8.89 -6.89
C ARG A 146 24.26 9.97 -7.30
N VAL A 147 25.54 9.63 -7.36
CA VAL A 147 26.56 10.46 -7.98
C VAL A 147 26.63 10.14 -9.48
N ASP A 148 26.57 11.16 -10.34
CA ASP A 148 26.83 11.01 -11.78
C ASP A 148 27.95 11.99 -12.19
N ASP A 149 29.17 11.45 -12.14
CA ASP A 149 30.44 12.07 -12.55
C ASP A 149 30.86 11.65 -13.96
N SER A 150 29.94 11.05 -14.75
CA SER A 150 30.26 10.54 -16.08
C SER A 150 30.71 11.64 -17.04
N SER A 151 31.51 11.24 -18.03
CA SER A 151 31.93 12.13 -19.10
C SER A 151 30.71 12.58 -19.94
N GLY A 152 30.34 13.84 -19.82
CA GLY A 152 29.20 14.42 -20.52
C GLY A 152 28.84 15.81 -20.01
N SER A 153 28.14 16.59 -20.84
CA SER A 153 27.63 17.89 -20.42
C SER A 153 26.65 17.73 -19.24
N ILE A 154 26.56 18.77 -18.40
CA ILE A 154 25.63 18.79 -17.27
C ILE A 154 24.18 18.54 -17.72
N GLY A 155 23.78 19.08 -18.88
CA GLY A 155 22.45 18.85 -19.46
C GLY A 155 22.17 17.38 -19.77
N ARG A 156 23.15 16.62 -20.29
CA ARG A 156 22.98 15.17 -20.53
C ARG A 156 22.82 14.40 -19.23
N ARG A 157 23.55 14.79 -18.18
CA ARG A 157 23.43 14.16 -16.86
C ARG A 157 22.08 14.47 -16.22
N TYR A 158 21.60 15.70 -16.32
CA TYR A 158 20.23 16.04 -15.92
C TYR A 158 19.18 15.21 -16.66
N THR A 159 19.30 15.03 -17.98
CA THR A 159 18.36 14.19 -18.73
C THR A 159 18.33 12.76 -18.19
N ARG A 160 19.49 12.13 -17.95
CA ARG A 160 19.54 10.77 -17.39
C ARG A 160 18.92 10.68 -15.99
N THR A 161 19.11 11.69 -15.15
CA THR A 161 18.55 11.71 -13.78
C THR A 161 17.04 11.98 -13.80
N ASP A 162 16.59 12.85 -14.69
CA ASP A 162 15.17 13.17 -14.89
C ASP A 162 14.41 11.93 -15.42
N GLU A 163 15.01 11.17 -16.35
CA GLU A 163 14.47 9.93 -16.92
C GLU A 163 14.18 8.85 -15.86
N ILE A 164 15.00 8.76 -14.81
CA ILE A 164 14.81 7.81 -13.69
C ILE A 164 14.09 8.43 -12.49
N ALA A 165 13.36 9.52 -12.72
CA ALA A 165 12.47 10.17 -11.76
C ALA A 165 13.14 10.81 -10.54
N ILE A 166 14.44 11.12 -10.59
CA ILE A 166 15.11 11.81 -9.48
C ILE A 166 14.55 13.24 -9.36
N PRO A 167 13.93 13.61 -8.23
CA PRO A 167 13.23 14.89 -8.10
C PRO A 167 14.19 16.07 -7.90
N PHE A 168 15.37 15.85 -7.31
CA PHE A 168 16.31 16.92 -7.00
C PHE A 168 17.72 16.61 -7.52
N GLY A 169 18.40 17.61 -8.08
CA GLY A 169 19.79 17.50 -8.49
C GLY A 169 20.64 18.59 -7.84
N ILE A 170 21.73 18.19 -7.17
CA ILE A 170 22.74 19.10 -6.63
C ILE A 170 23.87 19.18 -7.64
N THR A 171 24.13 20.38 -8.14
CA THR A 171 25.28 20.66 -9.01
C THR A 171 26.39 21.34 -8.22
N VAL A 172 27.59 20.77 -8.33
CA VAL A 172 28.84 21.33 -7.80
C VAL A 172 29.55 22.06 -8.93
N ASP A 173 29.77 23.36 -8.79
CA ASP A 173 30.36 24.22 -9.81
C ASP A 173 31.56 25.04 -9.30
N PHE A 174 32.10 25.93 -10.14
CA PHE A 174 33.25 26.77 -9.77
C PHE A 174 32.96 27.79 -8.67
N ASP A 175 31.69 28.13 -8.44
CA ASP A 175 31.31 28.96 -7.29
C ASP A 175 31.18 28.10 -6.02
N SER A 176 31.10 26.78 -6.15
CA SER A 176 31.04 25.85 -5.01
C SER A 176 32.39 25.68 -4.31
N VAL A 177 33.49 25.90 -5.05
CA VAL A 177 34.85 25.83 -4.50
C VAL A 177 35.31 27.13 -3.83
N LYS A 178 34.48 28.19 -3.88
CA LYS A 178 34.75 29.49 -3.26
C LYS A 178 34.01 29.62 -1.94
N GLU A 179 34.62 30.33 -1.00
CA GLU A 179 33.95 30.70 0.25
C GLU A 179 33.07 31.94 0.06
N PRO A 180 31.83 31.95 0.58
CA PRO A 180 31.17 30.88 1.33
C PRO A 180 30.71 29.71 0.42
N TYR A 181 30.98 28.47 0.86
CA TYR A 181 30.67 27.27 0.07
C TYR A 181 29.16 27.11 -0.13
N SER A 182 28.75 27.01 -1.38
CA SER A 182 27.35 26.88 -1.78
C SER A 182 27.23 26.01 -3.01
N VAL A 183 26.09 25.38 -3.21
CA VAL A 183 25.80 24.51 -4.35
C VAL A 183 24.47 24.87 -4.97
N THR A 184 24.28 24.48 -6.23
CA THR A 184 23.02 24.72 -6.93
C THR A 184 22.10 23.51 -6.76
N LEU A 185 20.93 23.73 -6.16
CA LEU A 185 19.87 22.74 -6.08
C LEU A 185 18.85 22.98 -7.20
N ARG A 186 18.59 21.95 -8.01
CA ARG A 186 17.63 21.95 -9.11
C ARG A 186 16.44 21.07 -8.80
N GLU A 187 15.22 21.53 -9.11
CA GLU A 187 14.02 20.67 -9.13
C GLU A 187 13.80 20.09 -10.53
N ARG A 188 13.44 18.80 -10.59
CA ARG A 188 13.12 18.09 -11.83
C ARG A 188 11.99 18.76 -12.60
N ASP A 189 10.83 18.98 -11.98
CA ASP A 189 9.60 19.30 -12.71
C ASP A 189 9.68 20.67 -13.39
N SER A 190 9.97 21.73 -12.63
CA SER A 190 10.12 23.10 -13.14
C SER A 190 11.45 23.37 -13.83
N MET A 191 12.47 22.54 -13.61
CA MET A 191 13.87 22.80 -13.94
C MET A 191 14.48 24.04 -13.27
N GLU A 192 13.77 24.68 -12.35
CA GLU A 192 14.27 25.85 -11.65
C GLU A 192 15.39 25.47 -10.69
N GLN A 193 16.24 26.45 -10.42
CA GLN A 193 17.46 26.29 -9.65
C GLN A 193 17.56 27.36 -8.58
N ILE A 194 18.01 26.96 -7.40
CA ILE A 194 18.29 27.84 -6.25
C ILE A 194 19.70 27.59 -5.74
N ARG A 195 20.33 28.62 -5.16
CA ARG A 195 21.65 28.50 -4.54
C ARG A 195 21.50 28.27 -3.05
N VAL A 196 22.08 27.17 -2.56
CA VAL A 196 21.92 26.73 -1.16
C VAL A 196 23.30 26.55 -0.53
N PRO A 197 23.51 27.00 0.73
CA PRO A 197 24.73 26.68 1.48
C PRO A 197 25.01 25.17 1.54
N LEU A 198 26.28 24.80 1.43
CA LEU A 198 26.71 23.40 1.37
C LEU A 198 26.28 22.59 2.61
N ASP A 199 26.33 23.22 3.78
CA ASP A 199 25.98 22.66 5.09
C ASP A 199 24.48 22.47 5.32
N VAL A 200 23.63 23.15 4.54
CA VAL A 200 22.16 23.11 4.68
C VAL A 200 21.48 22.26 3.60
N VAL A 201 22.12 22.07 2.44
CA VAL A 201 21.47 21.44 1.27
C VAL A 201 20.99 20.01 1.55
N ALA A 202 21.74 19.22 2.33
CA ALA A 202 21.38 17.84 2.62
C ALA A 202 20.11 17.74 3.49
N SER A 203 19.98 18.60 4.50
CA SER A 203 18.76 18.67 5.32
C SER A 203 17.57 19.19 4.52
N LEU A 204 17.78 20.18 3.66
CA LEU A 204 16.73 20.71 2.78
C LEU A 204 16.17 19.63 1.84
N VAL A 205 17.06 18.87 1.18
CA VAL A 205 16.64 17.76 0.30
C VAL A 205 15.91 16.69 1.10
N SER A 206 16.35 16.41 2.33
CA SER A 206 15.68 15.49 3.25
C SER A 206 14.25 15.92 3.58
N ASP A 207 14.02 17.22 3.80
CA ASP A 207 12.69 17.79 4.07
C ASP A 207 11.79 17.77 2.85
N LEU A 208 12.31 18.14 1.68
CA LEU A 208 11.60 18.07 0.41
C LEU A 208 11.22 16.62 0.04
N ALA A 209 12.13 15.66 0.22
CA ALA A 209 11.90 14.25 -0.06
C ALA A 209 10.86 13.61 0.84
N ARG A 210 10.75 14.07 2.10
CA ARG A 210 9.74 13.60 3.07
C ARG A 210 8.43 14.39 3.00
N GLY A 211 8.33 15.40 2.13
CA GLY A 211 7.15 16.27 2.03
C GLY A 211 6.94 17.19 3.24
N ARG A 212 7.97 17.43 4.05
CA ARG A 212 7.93 18.39 5.17
C ARG A 212 8.02 19.83 4.68
N GLN A 213 8.60 20.04 3.50
CA GLN A 213 8.71 21.31 2.81
C GLN A 213 8.35 21.15 1.34
N THR A 214 7.87 22.22 0.71
CA THR A 214 7.58 22.27 -0.73
C THR A 214 8.67 23.01 -1.49
N TRP A 215 8.79 22.75 -2.80
CA TRP A 215 9.72 23.48 -3.66
C TRP A 215 9.45 24.98 -3.66
N GLU A 216 8.18 25.39 -3.70
CA GLU A 216 7.79 26.81 -3.63
C GLU A 216 8.28 27.48 -2.34
N ALA A 217 8.15 26.81 -1.19
CA ALA A 217 8.66 27.34 0.07
C ALA A 217 10.20 27.45 0.06
N ALA A 218 10.89 26.47 -0.54
CA ALA A 218 12.35 26.52 -0.67
C ALA A 218 12.79 27.70 -1.55
N LYS A 219 12.09 27.98 -2.66
CA LYS A 219 12.38 29.15 -3.53
C LYS A 219 12.22 30.48 -2.81
N CYS A 220 11.34 30.59 -1.83
CA CYS A 220 11.20 31.82 -1.03
C CYS A 220 12.36 32.02 -0.05
N CYS A 221 13.01 30.94 0.38
CA CYS A 221 14.08 30.97 1.37
C CYS A 221 15.48 31.16 0.75
N TYR A 222 15.67 30.77 -0.50
CA TYR A 222 16.98 30.74 -1.16
C TYR A 222 16.99 31.53 -2.47
N PRO A 223 18.10 32.19 -2.81
CA PRO A 223 18.19 32.98 -4.04
C PRO A 223 18.09 32.09 -5.28
N LYS A 224 17.32 32.55 -6.27
CA LYS A 224 17.22 31.90 -7.58
C LYS A 224 18.58 31.94 -8.28
N PHE A 225 18.97 30.82 -8.88
CA PHE A 225 20.19 30.71 -9.66
C PHE A 225 19.85 30.90 -11.15
N GLU A 226 20.40 31.94 -11.77
CA GLU A 226 20.21 32.21 -13.21
C GLU A 226 21.48 31.89 -14.01
N GLN A 227 22.65 32.35 -13.56
CA GLN A 227 23.96 32.10 -14.17
C GLN A 227 25.08 32.21 -13.12
N GLN A 228 26.25 31.66 -13.42
CA GLN A 228 27.44 31.78 -12.58
C GLN A 228 27.99 33.20 -12.57
N GLU A 229 28.54 33.64 -11.45
CA GLU A 229 29.18 34.96 -11.36
C GLU A 229 30.48 35.02 -12.17
N THR A 230 31.17 33.89 -12.32
CA THR A 230 32.43 33.79 -13.09
C THR A 230 32.29 34.09 -14.57
N THR A 231 31.09 33.95 -15.15
CA THR A 231 30.88 34.25 -16.59
C THR A 231 30.76 35.75 -16.86
N LYS A 232 30.56 36.59 -15.83
CA LYS A 232 30.47 38.05 -15.97
C LYS A 232 31.82 38.78 -15.91
N ALA A 233 32.90 38.08 -15.54
CA ALA A 233 34.23 38.66 -15.34
C ALA A 233 35.23 38.35 -16.49
N GLY A 234 34.74 37.88 -17.64
CA GLY A 234 35.52 37.56 -18.84
C GLY A 234 35.16 38.42 -20.04
#